data_AF-A0A3N5LZI2-F1
#
_entry.id   AF-A0A3N5LZI2-F1
#
_cell.length_a   1.000
_cell.length_b   1.000
_cell.length_c   1.000
_cell.angle_alpha   90.00
_cell.angle_beta   90.00
_cell.angle_gamma   90.00
#
_symmetry.space_group_name_H-M   'P 1'
#
loop_
_entity.id
_entity.type
_entity.pdbx_description
1 polymer ?
#
loop_
_entity_poly.entity_id
_entity_poly.type
_entity_poly.pdbx_seq_one_letter_code
_entity_poly.pdbx_strand_id
1 'polypeptide(L)' 'MAKRLLTQKGVSFEEIDVGGNPSLRAQMTSKANGHRTVPQIWIGDTHVGGCRELYQLDDKGELDALLAS' A
#
# COMPACT_ATOMS: atom_id res chain seq x y z
N MET A 1 8.55 -4.51 -6.01
CA MET A 1 7.58 -5.61 -6.19
C MET A 1 6.16 -5.07 -6.21
N ALA A 2 5.65 -4.46 -5.12
CA ALA A 2 4.32 -3.84 -5.09
C ALA A 2 4.04 -2.85 -6.23
N LYS A 3 4.92 -1.86 -6.45
CA LYS A 3 4.80 -0.90 -7.57
C LYS A 3 4.66 -1.59 -8.93
N ARG A 4 5.42 -2.67 -9.16
CA ARG A 4 5.36 -3.44 -10.41
C ARG A 4 4.00 -4.09 -10.61
N LEU A 5 3.41 -4.65 -9.55
CA LEU A 5 2.07 -5.25 -9.60
C LEU A 5 1.02 -4.18 -9.92
N LEU A 6 1.05 -3.03 -9.24
CA LEU A 6 0.14 -1.91 -9.52
C LEU A 6 0.29 -1.38 -10.96
N THR A 7 1.52 -1.25 -11.44
CA THR A 7 1.78 -0.89 -12.84
C THR A 7 1.25 -1.96 -13.81
N GLN A 8 1.39 -3.26 -13.50
CA GLN A 8 0.85 -4.34 -14.32
C GLN A 8 -0.68 -4.34 -14.36
N LYS A 9 -1.34 -3.95 -13.26
CA LYS A 9 -2.78 -3.73 -13.19
C LYS A 9 -3.23 -2.47 -13.94
N GLY A 10 -2.30 -1.62 -14.39
CA GLY A 10 -2.59 -0.40 -15.12
C GLY A 10 -3.21 0.70 -14.25
N VAL A 11 -3.03 0.62 -12.92
CA VAL A 11 -3.58 1.61 -12.00
C VAL A 11 -2.58 2.71 -11.69
N SER A 12 -3.08 3.93 -11.57
CA SER A 12 -2.32 5.08 -11.06
C SER A 12 -2.16 4.97 -9.55
N PHE A 13 -0.97 5.26 -9.04
CA PHE A 13 -0.70 5.30 -7.61
C PHE A 13 0.28 6.43 -7.28
N GLU A 14 0.18 6.93 -6.05
CA GLU A 14 1.11 7.92 -5.51
C GLU A 14 2.16 7.23 -4.63
N GLU A 15 3.41 7.66 -4.75
CA GLU A 15 4.50 7.20 -3.90
C GLU A 15 4.84 8.26 -2.86
N ILE A 16 4.59 7.94 -1.60
CA ILE A 16 4.91 8.82 -0.48
C ILE A 16 6.20 8.33 0.18
N ASP A 17 7.31 9.03 -0.07
CA ASP A 17 8.59 8.71 0.57
C ASP A 17 8.65 9.22 2.02
N VAL A 18 8.65 8.27 2.95
CA VAL A 18 8.77 8.52 4.39
C VAL A 18 10.21 8.37 4.90
N GLY A 19 11.16 7.95 4.06
CA GLY A 19 12.54 7.65 4.43
C GLY A 19 13.31 8.86 4.93
N GLY A 20 13.08 10.03 4.31
CA GLY A 20 13.72 11.30 4.69
C GLY A 20 12.94 12.15 5.69
N ASN A 21 11.70 11.79 6.04
CA ASN A 21 10.82 12.63 6.85
C ASN A 21 10.29 11.87 8.08
N PRO A 22 10.94 12.01 9.25
CA PRO A 22 10.55 11.34 10.49
C PRO A 22 9.11 11.66 10.92
N SER A 23 8.65 12.89 10.71
CA SER A 23 7.30 13.34 11.06
C SER A 23 6.25 12.68 10.17
N LEU A 24 6.53 12.54 8.88
CA LEU A 24 5.65 11.84 7.94
C LEU A 24 5.62 10.33 8.25
N ARG A 25 6.77 9.74 8.60
CA ARG A 25 6.85 8.36 9.05
C ARG A 25 6.02 8.10 10.31
N ALA A 26 6.04 9.04 11.27
CA ALA A 26 5.22 8.94 12.48
C ALA A 26 3.71 9.02 12.15
N GLN A 27 3.31 9.92 11.25
CA GLN A 27 1.92 10.03 10.79
C GLN A 27 1.45 8.74 10.10
N MET A 28 2.24 8.20 9.17
CA MET A 28 1.90 6.95 8.48
C MET A 28 1.88 5.76 9.43
N THR A 29 2.80 5.70 10.40
CA THR A 29 2.78 4.68 11.45
C THR A 29 1.49 4.74 12.28
N SER A 30 1.04 5.94 12.64
CA SER A 30 -0.22 6.15 13.37
C SER A 30 -1.42 5.67 12.54
N LYS A 31 -1.46 6.03 11.25
CA LYS A 31 -2.50 5.56 10.32
C LYS A 31 -2.51 4.05 10.16
N ALA A 32 -1.35 3.41 10.11
CA ALA A 32 -1.21 1.97 9.91
C ALA A 32 -1.39 1.13 11.20
N ASN A 33 -2.11 1.66 12.20
CA ASN A 33 -2.33 1.04 13.51
C ASN A 33 -1.02 0.64 14.21
N GLY A 34 0.03 1.45 14.09
CA GLY A 34 1.32 1.20 14.72
C GLY A 34 2.28 0.34 13.88
N HIS A 35 1.88 -0.12 12.68
CA HIS A 35 2.84 -0.77 11.78
C HIS A 35 3.91 0.21 11.31
N ARG A 36 5.18 -0.20 11.45
CA ARG A 36 6.37 0.60 11.10
C ARG A 36 7.11 0.07 9.87
N THR A 37 6.71 -1.09 9.38
CA THR A 37 7.34 -1.79 8.26
C THR A 37 6.94 -1.08 6.96
N VAL A 38 7.94 -0.83 6.11
CA VAL A 38 7.74 -0.33 4.74
C VAL A 38 8.05 -1.46 3.76
N PRO A 39 7.41 -1.50 2.57
CA PRO A 39 6.37 -0.57 2.08
C PRO A 39 5.04 -0.72 2.83
N GLN A 40 4.28 0.38 2.96
CA GLN A 40 2.89 0.37 3.39
C GLN A 40 2.00 0.77 2.22
N ILE A 41 1.03 -0.07 1.92
CA ILE A 41 0.18 0.05 0.73
C ILE A 41 -1.22 0.37 1.21
N TRP A 42 -1.78 1.41 0.61
CA TRP A 42 -3.10 1.92 0.88
C TRP A 42 -3.85 1.99 -0.44
N ILE A 43 -5.10 1.53 -0.44
CA ILE A 43 -6.01 1.63 -1.57
C ILE A 43 -7.24 2.39 -1.07
N GLY A 44 -7.39 3.64 -1.52
CA GLY A 44 -8.33 4.59 -0.91
C GLY A 44 -8.03 4.77 0.59
N ASP A 45 -9.06 4.56 1.42
CA ASP A 45 -8.95 4.60 2.89
C ASP A 45 -8.54 3.25 3.50
N THR A 46 -8.39 2.19 2.69
CA THR A 46 -8.10 0.83 3.16
C THR A 46 -6.61 0.58 3.25
N HIS A 47 -6.13 0.24 4.45
CA HIS A 47 -4.76 -0.24 4.66
C HIS A 47 -4.64 -1.71 4.24
N VAL A 48 -3.94 -1.94 3.13
CA VAL A 48 -3.65 -3.30 2.64
C VAL A 48 -2.53 -3.95 3.45
N GLY A 49 -1.55 -3.17 3.88
CA GLY A 49 -0.36 -3.65 4.57
C GLY A 49 0.87 -3.60 3.68
N GLY A 50 1.67 -4.65 3.68
CA GLY A 50 2.93 -4.71 2.96
C GLY A 50 2.82 -5.26 1.55
N CYS A 51 3.98 -5.49 0.95
CA CYS A 51 4.06 -6.09 -0.37
C CYS A 51 3.43 -7.49 -0.39
N ARG A 52 3.60 -8.30 0.68
CA ARG A 52 3.06 -9.67 0.73
C ARG A 52 1.54 -9.65 0.73
N GLU A 53 0.95 -8.81 1.56
CA GLU A 53 -0.50 -8.68 1.69
C GLU A 53 -1.14 -8.22 0.37
N LEU A 54 -0.49 -7.30 -0.36
CA LEU A 54 -0.94 -6.91 -1.70
C LEU A 54 -0.98 -8.08 -2.67
N TYR A 55 0.07 -8.91 -2.72
CA TYR A 55 0.07 -10.09 -3.59
C TYR A 55 -0.93 -11.15 -3.14
N GLN A 56 -1.19 -11.28 -1.83
CA GLN A 56 -2.23 -12.20 -1.34
C GLN A 56 -3.64 -11.75 -1.75
N LEU A 57 -3.91 -10.44 -1.77
CA LEU A 57 -5.18 -9.92 -2.31
C LEU A 57 -5.31 -10.18 -3.81
N ASP A 58 -4.21 -10.03 -4.54
CA ASP A 58 -4.18 -10.31 -5.98
C ASP A 58 -4.44 -11.78 -6.30
N ASP A 59 -3.77 -12.68 -5.58
CA ASP A 59 -3.92 -14.13 -5.73
C ASP A 59 -5.35 -14.60 -5.42
N LYS A 60 -6.03 -13.92 -4.49
CA LYS A 60 -7.45 -14.16 -4.18
C LYS A 60 -8.41 -13.55 -5.20
N GLY A 61 -7.93 -12.73 -6.14
CA GLY A 61 -8.77 -11.98 -7.07
C GLY A 61 -9.56 -10.82 -6.42
N GLU A 62 -9.26 -10.48 -5.16
CA GLU A 62 -9.92 -9.41 -4.41
C GLU A 62 -9.31 -8.04 -4.71
N LEU A 63 -8.04 -8.01 -5.16
CA LEU A 63 -7.34 -6.76 -5.47
C LEU A 63 -8.05 -5.95 -6.55
N ASP A 64 -8.54 -6.60 -7.61
CA ASP A 64 -9.19 -5.88 -8.72
C ASP A 64 -10.49 -5.21 -8.30
N ALA A 65 -11.26 -5.87 -7.42
CA ALA A 65 -12.47 -5.28 -6.84
C ALA A 65 -12.14 -4.07 -5.95
N LEU A 66 -11.05 -4.15 -5.18
CA LEU A 66 -10.58 -3.07 -4.32
C LEU A 66 -9.98 -1.89 -5.11
N LEU A 67 -9.41 -2.14 -6.29
CA LEU A 67 -8.88 -1.11 -7.17
C LEU A 67 -9.98 -0.41 -7.99
N ALA A 68 -11.13 -1.05 -8.16
CA ALA A 68 -12.28 -0.52 -8.89
C ALA A 68 -13.26 0.30 -8.04
N SER A 69 -13.08 0.30 -6.71
CA SER A 69 -13.85 1.10 -5.75
C SER A 69 -13.30 2.51 -5.59
#